data_AF-A0A552QTW9-F1
#
_entry.id   AF-A0A552QTW9-F1
#
_cell.length_a   1.000
_cell.length_b   1.000
_cell.length_c   1.000
_cell.angle_alpha   90.00
_cell.angle_beta   90.00
_cell.angle_gamma   90.00
#
_symmetry.space_group_name_H-M   'P 1'
#
loop_
_entity.id
_entity.type
_entity.pdbx_description
1 polymer ?
#
loop_
_entity_poly.entity_id
_entity_poly.type
_entity_poly.pdbx_seq_one_letter_code
_entity_poly.pdbx_strand_id
1 'polypeptide(L)'
;MLLSAALAAVAAPLAAVTAHAAVRTPKVLVIGLDGALLGRIKDASAPHLDALMAGGLTAGSRLYAEPLAPTLSGPGWATVLTGVWPDKHLVKDNAFTGHAFAEYPDFLTRAETAKPALSTYAVSSWAPITDTVLSTAVDTRVSTPSAEYDAGTTSRAVAELRDGDRDAVFVHLDNIDHAGHTYGAASSQYRAAIETADAQVGQILAAVTGRSTYASEDWLIMVTADHGHTDTGGHGGNSDPERQTFLIAKGGTIAAGTTRYDIKMPDIAASALAHLGIAIDSAWGLDGRPLQTPVPDAFDTLRPQLAAAVDETGIPAGLTGFTHTPPDGWSVENGAMGAGGMTEWRGWSFTTDEFWTAAERGQQRESNIRARNVFAVADGDEWVDKNHSGTFDSTLVSPAWAVTGGSTAVLRYTTLYRQEAPQRGEVSVSWNGGTPVTVKTYTTDTPSRVEAVTLRVPSGATSARIRFRYTGGNNWFWTVDGVTLSAS
;
A
#
# COMPACT_ATOMS: atom_id res chain seq x y z
N MET A 1 -29.48 -33.88 74.47
CA MET A 1 -28.37 -34.13 73.51
C MET A 1 -29.01 -34.33 72.13
N LEU A 2 -28.86 -33.32 71.27
CA LEU A 2 -29.27 -33.35 69.86
C LEU A 2 -28.18 -34.05 69.04
N LEU A 3 -28.55 -34.95 68.12
CA LEU A 3 -27.69 -35.36 67.01
C LEU A 3 -28.35 -34.94 65.69
N SER A 4 -27.65 -34.09 64.95
CA SER A 4 -28.01 -33.61 63.61
C SER A 4 -27.75 -34.67 62.54
N ALA A 5 -28.70 -34.86 61.62
CA ALA A 5 -28.52 -35.62 60.39
C ALA A 5 -28.13 -34.66 59.25
N ALA A 6 -27.01 -34.93 58.59
CA ALA A 6 -26.52 -34.16 57.44
C ALA A 6 -27.13 -34.70 56.13
N LEU A 7 -27.78 -33.84 55.36
CA LEU A 7 -28.16 -34.11 53.97
C LEU A 7 -26.94 -33.89 53.05
N ALA A 8 -26.56 -34.91 52.30
CA ALA A 8 -25.60 -34.78 51.20
C ALA A 8 -26.35 -34.34 49.93
N ALA A 9 -26.01 -33.15 49.43
CA ALA A 9 -26.49 -32.66 48.13
C ALA A 9 -25.62 -33.26 47.01
N VAL A 10 -26.24 -34.00 46.09
CA VAL A 10 -25.59 -34.52 44.88
C VAL A 10 -25.62 -33.41 43.82
N ALA A 11 -24.48 -32.79 43.55
CA ALA A 11 -24.32 -31.85 42.45
C ALA A 11 -24.11 -32.63 41.14
N ALA A 12 -25.04 -32.52 40.20
CA ALA A 12 -24.87 -33.00 38.83
C ALA A 12 -23.90 -32.08 38.07
N PRO A 13 -23.03 -32.60 37.19
CA PRO A 13 -22.13 -31.76 36.42
C PRO A 13 -22.93 -31.01 35.33
N LEU A 14 -22.90 -29.67 35.36
CA LEU A 14 -23.31 -28.86 34.22
C LEU A 14 -22.33 -29.13 33.07
N ALA A 15 -22.81 -29.79 32.02
CA ALA A 15 -22.12 -29.81 30.74
C ALA A 15 -22.07 -28.38 30.20
N ALA A 16 -20.88 -27.78 30.21
CA ALA A 16 -20.63 -26.51 29.55
C ALA A 16 -20.80 -26.72 28.04
N VAL A 17 -21.94 -26.32 27.49
CA VAL A 17 -22.11 -26.17 26.06
C VAL A 17 -21.23 -24.99 25.66
N THR A 18 -20.05 -25.27 25.10
CA THR A 18 -19.30 -24.27 24.36
C THR A 18 -20.12 -23.89 23.14
N ALA A 19 -20.86 -22.79 23.23
CA ALA A 19 -21.49 -22.16 22.07
C ALA A 19 -20.35 -21.82 21.10
N HIS A 20 -20.22 -22.60 20.03
CA HIS A 20 -19.41 -22.20 18.89
C HIS A 20 -20.09 -20.96 18.33
N ALA A 21 -19.42 -19.80 18.39
CA ALA A 21 -19.91 -18.60 17.72
C ALA A 21 -20.21 -18.98 16.26
N ALA A 22 -21.43 -18.69 15.79
CA ALA A 22 -21.79 -18.95 14.41
C ALA A 22 -20.82 -18.20 13.49
N VAL A 23 -20.28 -18.89 12.49
CA VAL A 23 -19.40 -18.26 11.48
C VAL A 23 -20.23 -17.22 10.73
N ARG A 24 -19.82 -15.95 10.79
CA ARG A 24 -20.45 -14.86 10.05
C ARG A 24 -20.06 -14.94 8.58
N THR A 25 -21.00 -14.58 7.69
CA THR A 25 -20.76 -14.54 6.24
C THR A 25 -19.90 -13.34 5.89
N PRO A 26 -18.69 -13.51 5.31
CA PRO A 26 -17.87 -12.37 4.91
C PRO A 26 -18.53 -11.55 3.81
N LYS A 27 -18.51 -10.23 3.97
CA LYS A 27 -19.03 -9.25 3.00
C LYS A 27 -17.99 -8.15 2.80
N VAL A 28 -17.88 -7.57 1.61
CA VAL A 28 -16.96 -6.46 1.31
C VAL A 28 -17.72 -5.29 0.71
N LEU A 29 -17.39 -4.09 1.18
CA LEU A 29 -17.80 -2.83 0.58
C LEU A 29 -16.56 -1.97 0.33
N VAL A 30 -16.32 -1.59 -0.92
CA VAL A 30 -15.30 -0.62 -1.32
C VAL A 30 -16.00 0.64 -1.84
N ILE A 31 -15.67 1.78 -1.25
CA ILE A 31 -16.16 3.09 -1.66
C ILE A 31 -14.99 3.91 -2.20
N GLY A 32 -15.06 4.27 -3.48
CA GLY A 32 -14.14 5.18 -4.12
C GLY A 32 -14.64 6.62 -4.07
N LEU A 33 -13.83 7.52 -3.54
CA LEU A 33 -14.05 8.97 -3.53
C LEU A 33 -13.02 9.60 -4.50
N ASP A 34 -13.43 9.85 -5.74
CA ASP A 34 -12.54 10.30 -6.81
C ASP A 34 -11.86 11.62 -6.46
N GLY A 35 -10.54 11.69 -6.69
CA GLY A 35 -9.74 12.89 -6.44
C GLY A 35 -9.67 13.36 -4.98
N ALA A 36 -10.09 12.55 -4.00
CA ALA A 36 -10.19 12.95 -2.60
C ALA A 36 -8.84 12.94 -1.86
N LEU A 37 -8.54 14.03 -1.15
CA LEU A 37 -7.36 14.15 -0.30
C LEU A 37 -7.66 13.86 1.17
N LEU A 38 -6.94 12.92 1.78
CA LEU A 38 -7.11 12.58 3.21
C LEU A 38 -6.94 13.79 4.14
N GLY A 39 -5.98 14.68 3.85
CA GLY A 39 -5.81 15.92 4.62
C GLY A 39 -7.04 16.82 4.55
N ARG A 40 -7.63 16.98 3.37
CA ARG A 40 -8.83 17.80 3.16
C ARG A 40 -10.08 17.17 3.77
N ILE A 41 -10.16 15.84 3.82
CA ILE A 41 -11.21 15.12 4.57
C ILE A 41 -11.13 15.47 6.05
N LYS A 42 -9.94 15.42 6.65
CA LYS A 42 -9.73 15.76 8.07
C LYS A 42 -10.00 17.23 8.41
N ASP A 43 -9.89 18.12 7.42
CA ASP A 43 -10.19 19.55 7.55
C ASP A 43 -11.69 19.88 7.35
N ALA A 44 -12.49 18.92 6.85
CA ALA A 44 -13.91 19.10 6.55
C ALA A 44 -14.80 18.59 7.68
N SER A 45 -16.09 18.96 7.67
CA SER A 45 -17.07 18.35 8.56
C SER A 45 -17.54 17.00 8.01
N ALA A 46 -16.74 15.94 8.22
CA ALA A 46 -16.98 14.60 7.67
C ALA A 46 -17.20 13.52 8.77
N PRO A 47 -18.29 13.61 9.56
CA PRO A 47 -18.51 12.75 10.73
C PRO A 47 -18.59 11.25 10.43
N HIS A 48 -19.00 10.85 9.23
CA HIS A 48 -19.09 9.42 8.89
C HIS A 48 -17.71 8.82 8.57
N LEU A 49 -16.89 9.55 7.80
CA LEU A 49 -15.50 9.22 7.54
C LEU A 49 -14.67 9.29 8.82
N ASP A 50 -14.90 10.29 9.68
CA ASP A 50 -14.27 10.37 11.01
C ASP A 50 -14.59 9.17 11.88
N ALA A 51 -15.85 8.73 11.89
CA ALA A 51 -16.26 7.53 12.63
C ALA A 51 -15.64 6.25 12.06
N LEU A 52 -15.46 6.15 10.74
CA LEU A 52 -14.74 5.04 10.11
C LEU A 52 -13.25 5.04 10.50
N MET A 53 -12.58 6.20 10.49
CA MET A 53 -11.19 6.35 10.92
C MET A 53 -11.02 5.99 12.40
N ALA A 54 -11.88 6.54 13.28
CA ALA A 54 -11.84 6.28 14.71
C ALA A 54 -12.16 4.82 15.06
N GLY A 55 -13.11 4.21 14.34
CA GLY A 55 -13.54 2.83 14.54
C GLY A 55 -12.70 1.79 13.79
N GLY A 56 -11.69 2.21 13.04
CA GLY A 56 -10.94 1.34 12.15
C GLY A 56 -9.50 1.78 11.97
N LEU A 57 -9.03 1.71 10.74
CA LEU A 57 -7.66 1.97 10.33
C LEU A 57 -7.61 3.09 9.32
N THR A 58 -6.60 3.95 9.45
CA THR A 58 -6.28 5.00 8.48
C THR A 58 -4.86 4.82 7.97
N ALA A 59 -4.65 4.88 6.65
CA ALA A 59 -3.33 4.86 6.06
C ALA A 59 -3.26 5.89 4.92
N GLY A 60 -2.29 6.80 4.99
CA GLY A 60 -1.91 7.62 3.85
C GLY A 60 -1.02 6.80 2.91
N SER A 61 -1.11 7.06 1.61
CA SER A 61 -0.28 6.41 0.61
C SER A 61 0.10 7.37 -0.51
N ARG A 62 0.98 6.92 -1.41
CA ARG A 62 1.46 7.67 -2.56
C ARG A 62 1.38 6.86 -3.83
N LEU A 63 0.97 7.54 -4.88
CA LEU A 63 1.01 7.06 -6.25
C LEU A 63 2.41 7.15 -6.85
N TYR A 64 2.54 6.46 -7.96
CA TYR A 64 3.58 6.67 -8.97
C TYR A 64 3.45 8.06 -9.62
N ALA A 65 4.40 8.34 -10.51
CA ALA A 65 4.32 9.38 -11.52
C ALA A 65 4.94 8.86 -12.83
N GLU A 66 5.10 9.75 -13.83
CA GLU A 66 5.85 9.43 -15.05
C GLU A 66 7.26 8.89 -14.72
N PRO A 67 7.75 7.87 -15.45
CA PRO A 67 7.22 7.32 -16.70
C PRO A 67 6.21 6.16 -16.53
N LEU A 68 5.77 5.84 -15.30
CA LEU A 68 4.83 4.73 -15.11
C LEU A 68 3.45 5.10 -15.67
N ALA A 69 2.89 6.19 -15.17
CA ALA A 69 1.65 6.80 -15.63
C ALA A 69 1.48 8.16 -14.94
N PRO A 70 0.70 9.08 -15.51
CA PRO A 70 0.26 10.27 -14.81
C PRO A 70 -0.73 9.92 -13.68
N THR A 71 -0.91 10.84 -12.74
CA THR A 71 -1.88 10.73 -11.63
C THR A 71 -3.32 10.98 -12.12
N LEU A 72 -3.79 10.17 -13.07
CA LEU A 72 -5.15 10.23 -13.66
C LEU A 72 -6.04 9.09 -13.17
N SER A 73 -7.35 9.26 -13.33
CA SER A 73 -8.34 8.33 -12.80
C SER A 73 -8.30 6.94 -13.44
N GLY A 74 -8.02 6.85 -14.74
CA GLY A 74 -7.87 5.56 -15.43
C GLY A 74 -6.79 4.67 -14.80
N PRO A 75 -5.53 5.13 -14.75
CA PRO A 75 -4.46 4.42 -14.06
C PRO A 75 -4.74 4.17 -12.57
N GLY A 76 -5.28 5.16 -11.85
CA GLY A 76 -5.56 5.07 -10.42
C GLY A 76 -6.61 4.01 -10.09
N TRP A 77 -7.78 4.06 -10.72
CA TRP A 77 -8.84 3.05 -10.53
C TRP A 77 -8.44 1.67 -11.03
N ALA A 78 -7.69 1.58 -12.14
CA ALA A 78 -7.12 0.31 -12.58
C ALA A 78 -6.21 -0.30 -11.50
N THR A 79 -5.39 0.51 -10.84
CA THR A 79 -4.54 0.05 -9.73
C THR A 79 -5.37 -0.48 -8.55
N VAL A 80 -6.36 0.29 -8.09
CA VAL A 80 -7.25 -0.09 -6.97
C VAL A 80 -7.97 -1.41 -7.27
N LEU A 81 -8.56 -1.53 -8.46
CA LEU A 81 -9.46 -2.62 -8.80
C LEU A 81 -8.73 -3.90 -9.17
N THR A 82 -7.58 -3.81 -9.85
CA THR A 82 -6.83 -5.00 -10.33
C THR A 82 -5.82 -5.54 -9.32
N GLY A 83 -5.39 -4.72 -8.35
CA GLY A 83 -4.39 -5.11 -7.36
C GLY A 83 -2.95 -5.16 -7.90
N VAL A 84 -2.67 -4.46 -9.00
CA VAL A 84 -1.33 -4.31 -9.59
C VAL A 84 -1.07 -2.87 -10.01
N TRP A 85 0.18 -2.51 -10.29
CA TRP A 85 0.58 -1.17 -10.72
C TRP A 85 0.59 -0.98 -12.27
N PRO A 86 0.77 0.25 -12.79
CA PRO A 86 0.71 0.53 -14.24
C PRO A 86 1.76 -0.14 -15.11
N ASP A 87 2.83 -0.67 -14.53
CA ASP A 87 3.81 -1.50 -15.23
C ASP A 87 3.26 -2.91 -15.54
N LYS A 88 2.16 -3.32 -14.90
CA LYS A 88 1.45 -4.59 -15.13
C LYS A 88 0.11 -4.41 -15.83
N HIS A 89 -0.79 -3.57 -15.30
CA HIS A 89 -2.11 -3.39 -15.93
C HIS A 89 -2.09 -2.54 -17.22
N LEU A 90 -0.96 -1.88 -17.52
CA LEU A 90 -0.70 -1.12 -18.75
C LEU A 90 -1.63 0.06 -19.05
N VAL A 91 -2.43 0.52 -18.07
CA VAL A 91 -3.28 1.71 -18.24
C VAL A 91 -2.43 2.95 -18.00
N LYS A 92 -2.29 3.78 -19.04
CA LYS A 92 -1.44 4.98 -19.04
C LYS A 92 -2.22 6.29 -19.06
N ASP A 93 -3.52 6.24 -19.31
CA ASP A 93 -4.40 7.41 -19.39
C ASP A 93 -5.88 6.97 -19.26
N ASN A 94 -6.79 7.94 -19.40
CA ASN A 94 -8.24 7.71 -19.36
C ASN A 94 -8.81 7.13 -20.67
N ALA A 95 -7.97 6.82 -21.67
CA ALA A 95 -8.39 6.13 -22.89
C ALA A 95 -8.27 4.61 -22.76
N PHE A 96 -7.58 4.11 -21.72
CA PHE A 96 -7.40 2.68 -21.42
C PHE A 96 -6.81 1.86 -22.58
N THR A 97 -6.19 2.50 -23.57
CA THR A 97 -5.69 1.80 -24.76
C THR A 97 -4.51 0.90 -24.38
N GLY A 98 -4.56 -0.37 -24.80
CA GLY A 98 -3.50 -1.35 -24.53
C GLY A 98 -3.48 -1.91 -23.11
N HIS A 99 -4.55 -1.70 -22.33
CA HIS A 99 -4.71 -2.26 -20.99
C HIS A 99 -4.57 -3.81 -20.98
N ALA A 100 -4.16 -4.36 -19.84
CA ALA A 100 -3.95 -5.79 -19.64
C ALA A 100 -4.99 -6.44 -18.71
N PHE A 101 -6.25 -5.99 -18.73
CA PHE A 101 -7.29 -6.48 -17.79
C PHE A 101 -7.64 -7.97 -17.97
N ALA A 102 -7.34 -8.58 -19.13
CA ALA A 102 -7.48 -10.02 -19.29
C ALA A 102 -6.44 -10.81 -18.46
N GLU A 103 -5.23 -10.28 -18.31
CA GLU A 103 -4.17 -10.86 -17.47
C GLU A 103 -4.34 -10.46 -16.00
N TYR A 104 -4.74 -9.20 -15.77
CA TYR A 104 -4.97 -8.63 -14.45
C TYR A 104 -6.42 -8.17 -14.29
N PRO A 105 -7.38 -9.10 -14.14
CA PRO A 105 -8.78 -8.75 -13.92
C PRO A 105 -8.99 -8.08 -12.57
N ASP A 106 -10.08 -7.30 -12.48
CA ASP A 106 -10.53 -6.65 -11.27
C ASP A 106 -10.94 -7.65 -10.17
N PHE A 107 -10.98 -7.18 -8.92
CA PHE A 107 -11.24 -8.04 -7.76
C PHE A 107 -12.65 -8.65 -7.74
N LEU A 108 -13.66 -8.00 -8.33
CA LEU A 108 -15.03 -8.57 -8.40
C LEU A 108 -15.06 -9.71 -9.41
N THR A 109 -14.45 -9.52 -10.59
CA THR A 109 -14.25 -10.59 -11.58
C THR A 109 -13.47 -11.78 -11.00
N ARG A 110 -12.43 -11.50 -10.20
CA ARG A 110 -11.69 -12.55 -9.48
C ARG A 110 -12.56 -13.27 -8.45
N ALA A 111 -13.41 -12.54 -7.73
CA ALA A 111 -14.34 -13.12 -6.76
C ALA A 111 -15.31 -14.09 -7.44
N GLU A 112 -15.93 -13.68 -8.55
CA GLU A 112 -16.84 -14.51 -9.36
C GLU A 112 -16.13 -15.74 -9.92
N THR A 113 -14.91 -15.56 -10.43
CA THR A 113 -14.14 -16.67 -11.00
C THR A 113 -13.76 -17.70 -9.93
N ALA A 114 -13.36 -17.25 -8.74
CA ALA A 114 -12.90 -18.13 -7.67
C ALA A 114 -14.07 -18.77 -6.90
N LYS A 115 -15.17 -18.05 -6.73
CA LYS A 115 -16.36 -18.47 -5.99
C LYS A 115 -17.64 -17.96 -6.70
N PRO A 116 -18.12 -18.67 -7.74
CA PRO A 116 -19.29 -18.25 -8.54
C PRO A 116 -20.63 -18.18 -7.81
N ALA A 117 -20.65 -18.48 -6.50
CA ALA A 117 -21.82 -18.37 -5.65
C ALA A 117 -21.86 -17.04 -4.89
N LEU A 118 -20.76 -16.28 -4.90
CA LEU A 118 -20.76 -14.91 -4.38
C LEU A 118 -21.56 -14.04 -5.34
N SER A 119 -22.31 -13.06 -4.82
CA SER A 119 -22.95 -12.07 -5.68
C SER A 119 -22.20 -10.73 -5.66
N THR A 120 -21.71 -10.31 -6.82
CA THR A 120 -20.98 -9.05 -6.98
C THR A 120 -21.86 -7.91 -7.49
N TYR A 121 -21.55 -6.69 -7.07
CA TYR A 121 -22.22 -5.49 -7.54
C TYR A 121 -21.26 -4.31 -7.64
N ALA A 122 -21.35 -3.55 -8.72
CA ALA A 122 -20.64 -2.29 -8.88
C ALA A 122 -21.54 -1.20 -9.43
N VAL A 123 -21.40 0.01 -8.89
CA VAL A 123 -22.06 1.20 -9.40
C VAL A 123 -21.09 2.37 -9.40
N SER A 124 -21.11 3.16 -10.47
CA SER A 124 -20.15 4.24 -10.68
C SER A 124 -20.80 5.47 -11.28
N SER A 125 -20.42 6.65 -10.78
CA SER A 125 -20.72 7.94 -11.41
C SER A 125 -19.89 8.17 -12.68
N TRP A 126 -18.68 7.58 -12.74
CA TRP A 126 -17.83 7.62 -13.92
C TRP A 126 -17.91 6.31 -14.70
N ALA A 127 -18.57 6.36 -15.87
CA ALA A 127 -18.90 5.20 -16.69
C ALA A 127 -17.70 4.30 -17.09
N PRO A 128 -16.48 4.82 -17.37
CA PRO A 128 -15.35 3.96 -17.74
C PRO A 128 -14.98 2.88 -16.72
N ILE A 129 -15.26 3.07 -15.42
CA ILE A 129 -15.03 2.01 -14.43
C ILE A 129 -15.90 0.78 -14.74
N THR A 130 -17.20 0.98 -14.97
CA THR A 130 -18.17 -0.10 -15.20
C THR A 130 -18.16 -0.60 -16.63
N ASP A 131 -17.87 0.26 -17.60
CA ASP A 131 -17.91 -0.06 -19.02
C ASP A 131 -16.58 -0.67 -19.53
N THR A 132 -15.44 -0.33 -18.89
CA THR A 132 -14.10 -0.72 -19.36
C THR A 132 -13.29 -1.50 -18.33
N VAL A 133 -13.18 -1.01 -17.08
CA VAL A 133 -12.27 -1.62 -16.08
C VAL A 133 -12.83 -2.92 -15.52
N LEU A 134 -14.09 -2.89 -15.10
CA LEU A 134 -14.78 -4.06 -14.57
C LEU A 134 -15.22 -4.96 -15.72
N SER A 135 -14.91 -6.25 -15.65
CA SER A 135 -15.28 -7.18 -16.72
C SER A 135 -16.79 -7.53 -16.72
N THR A 136 -17.27 -8.14 -17.81
CA THR A 136 -18.64 -8.66 -17.91
C THR A 136 -18.94 -9.85 -17.01
N ALA A 137 -17.95 -10.38 -16.30
CA ALA A 137 -18.16 -11.44 -15.32
C ALA A 137 -18.78 -10.93 -14.02
N VAL A 138 -18.68 -9.63 -13.71
CA VAL A 138 -19.33 -9.03 -12.54
C VAL A 138 -20.85 -9.09 -12.72
N ASP A 139 -21.53 -9.68 -11.74
CA ASP A 139 -22.96 -10.00 -11.74
C ASP A 139 -23.86 -8.82 -12.11
N THR A 140 -23.54 -7.64 -11.56
CA THR A 140 -24.28 -6.41 -11.84
C THR A 140 -23.33 -5.22 -11.84
N ARG A 141 -23.28 -4.50 -12.98
CA ARG A 141 -22.52 -3.26 -13.14
C ARG A 141 -23.47 -2.17 -13.60
N VAL A 142 -23.43 -1.01 -12.95
CA VAL A 142 -24.33 0.09 -13.24
C VAL A 142 -23.54 1.38 -13.46
N SER A 143 -23.54 1.86 -14.69
CA SER A 143 -23.09 3.20 -15.05
C SER A 143 -24.23 4.18 -14.75
N THR A 144 -24.04 5.03 -13.74
CA THR A 144 -25.08 5.99 -13.35
C THR A 144 -25.29 7.03 -14.45
N PRO A 145 -26.54 7.37 -14.82
CA PRO A 145 -26.79 8.43 -15.79
C PRO A 145 -26.18 9.77 -15.32
N SER A 146 -25.49 10.48 -16.21
CA SER A 146 -24.75 11.70 -15.86
C SER A 146 -25.63 12.79 -15.22
N ALA A 147 -26.92 12.82 -15.51
CA ALA A 147 -27.86 13.77 -14.90
C ALA A 147 -28.17 13.49 -13.41
N GLU A 148 -27.95 12.25 -12.96
CA GLU A 148 -28.20 11.83 -11.57
C GLU A 148 -26.92 11.85 -10.73
N TYR A 149 -25.76 11.59 -11.37
CA TYR A 149 -24.42 11.68 -10.78
C TYR A 149 -24.31 10.96 -9.44
N ASP A 150 -23.55 11.47 -8.48
CA ASP A 150 -23.33 10.81 -7.18
C ASP A 150 -24.62 10.54 -6.40
N ALA A 151 -25.65 11.38 -6.53
CA ALA A 151 -26.94 11.13 -5.90
C ALA A 151 -27.63 9.88 -6.50
N GLY A 152 -27.55 9.72 -7.81
CA GLY A 152 -28.00 8.51 -8.52
C GLY A 152 -27.21 7.27 -8.13
N THR A 153 -25.88 7.39 -8.03
CA THR A 153 -25.00 6.29 -7.62
C THR A 153 -25.31 5.86 -6.19
N THR A 154 -25.42 6.83 -5.27
CA THR A 154 -25.72 6.60 -3.86
C THR A 154 -27.08 5.93 -3.68
N SER A 155 -28.13 6.43 -4.34
CA SER A 155 -29.47 5.87 -4.22
C SER A 155 -29.55 4.41 -4.70
N ARG A 156 -28.86 4.06 -5.79
CA ARG A 156 -28.75 2.69 -6.28
C ARG A 156 -27.94 1.80 -5.34
N ALA A 157 -26.79 2.27 -4.86
CA ALA A 157 -26.00 1.54 -3.88
C ALA A 157 -26.79 1.25 -2.60
N VAL A 158 -27.52 2.24 -2.06
CA VAL A 158 -28.38 2.09 -0.88
C VAL A 158 -29.50 1.09 -1.13
N ALA A 159 -30.19 1.16 -2.27
CA ALA A 159 -31.23 0.20 -2.61
C ALA A 159 -30.67 -1.22 -2.71
N GLU A 160 -29.54 -1.41 -3.39
CA GLU A 160 -28.92 -2.73 -3.56
C GLU A 160 -28.39 -3.30 -2.25
N LEU A 161 -27.75 -2.49 -1.41
CA LEU A 161 -27.25 -2.90 -0.10
C LEU A 161 -28.38 -3.21 0.88
N ARG A 162 -29.55 -2.59 0.74
CA ARG A 162 -30.71 -2.84 1.60
C ARG A 162 -31.49 -4.07 1.16
N ASP A 163 -31.79 -4.17 -0.14
CA ASP A 163 -32.76 -5.12 -0.68
C ASP A 163 -32.10 -6.34 -1.36
N GLY A 164 -30.86 -6.20 -1.82
CA GLY A 164 -30.08 -7.28 -2.41
C GLY A 164 -29.34 -8.12 -1.35
N ASP A 165 -28.76 -9.24 -1.78
CA ASP A 165 -27.85 -10.07 -0.96
C ASP A 165 -26.44 -10.13 -1.56
N ARG A 166 -25.86 -8.94 -1.78
CA ARG A 166 -24.52 -8.82 -2.38
C ARG A 166 -23.45 -9.20 -1.37
N ASP A 167 -22.42 -9.91 -1.84
CA ASP A 167 -21.25 -10.31 -1.06
C ASP A 167 -20.08 -9.34 -1.23
N ALA A 168 -19.92 -8.77 -2.42
CA ALA A 168 -18.87 -7.80 -2.70
C ALA A 168 -19.42 -6.64 -3.51
N VAL A 169 -19.25 -5.43 -2.97
CA VAL A 169 -19.84 -4.20 -3.49
C VAL A 169 -18.74 -3.17 -3.74
N PHE A 170 -18.74 -2.58 -4.93
CA PHE A 170 -17.94 -1.39 -5.26
C PHE A 170 -18.87 -0.21 -5.58
N VAL A 171 -18.61 0.94 -4.95
CA VAL A 171 -19.34 2.20 -5.18
C VAL A 171 -18.32 3.29 -5.51
N HIS A 172 -18.50 4.01 -6.61
CA HIS A 172 -17.66 5.15 -6.98
C HIS A 172 -18.46 6.46 -7.00
N LEU A 173 -17.91 7.49 -6.36
CA LEU A 173 -18.45 8.85 -6.29
C LEU A 173 -17.41 9.85 -6.84
N ASP A 174 -17.85 10.74 -7.72
CA ASP A 174 -17.01 11.55 -8.63
C ASP A 174 -16.97 13.05 -8.26
N ASN A 175 -17.92 13.53 -7.45
CA ASN A 175 -18.14 14.97 -7.23
C ASN A 175 -16.96 15.72 -6.60
N ILE A 176 -16.11 15.02 -5.83
CA ILE A 176 -14.93 15.63 -5.22
C ILE A 176 -13.90 16.00 -6.30
N ASP A 177 -13.61 15.09 -7.23
CA ASP A 177 -12.75 15.34 -8.39
C ASP A 177 -13.30 16.49 -9.26
N HIS A 178 -14.60 16.47 -9.58
CA HIS A 178 -15.22 17.56 -10.34
C HIS A 178 -15.04 18.93 -9.66
N ALA A 179 -15.23 18.99 -8.34
CA ALA A 179 -15.01 20.21 -7.57
C ALA A 179 -13.51 20.60 -7.56
N GLY A 180 -12.60 19.61 -7.51
CA GLY A 180 -11.17 19.81 -7.57
C GLY A 180 -10.70 20.38 -8.92
N HIS A 181 -11.24 19.88 -10.02
CA HIS A 181 -11.04 20.45 -11.35
C HIS A 181 -11.57 21.89 -11.48
N THR A 182 -12.77 22.14 -10.97
CA THR A 182 -13.47 23.42 -11.21
C THR A 182 -12.97 24.54 -10.30
N TYR A 183 -12.64 24.22 -9.04
CA TYR A 183 -12.39 25.22 -8.00
C TYR A 183 -11.06 25.05 -7.26
N GLY A 184 -10.42 23.89 -7.37
CA GLY A 184 -9.18 23.55 -6.65
C GLY A 184 -9.38 23.00 -5.25
N ALA A 185 -8.43 22.18 -4.79
CA ALA A 185 -8.54 21.44 -3.53
C ALA A 185 -8.50 22.32 -2.27
N ALA A 186 -8.02 23.56 -2.38
CA ALA A 186 -8.04 24.52 -1.27
C ALA A 186 -9.37 25.30 -1.15
N SER A 187 -10.31 25.10 -2.09
CA SER A 187 -11.56 25.86 -2.16
C SER A 187 -12.61 25.39 -1.15
N SER A 188 -13.55 26.27 -0.82
CA SER A 188 -14.72 25.89 -0.01
C SER A 188 -15.68 24.96 -0.75
N GLN A 189 -15.67 24.97 -2.09
CA GLN A 189 -16.46 24.09 -2.94
C GLN A 189 -15.95 22.64 -2.87
N TYR A 190 -14.64 22.44 -2.91
CA TYR A 190 -14.02 21.13 -2.71
C TYR A 190 -14.32 20.59 -1.30
N ARG A 191 -14.23 21.45 -0.27
CA ARG A 191 -14.68 21.09 1.10
C ARG A 191 -16.15 20.69 1.14
N ALA A 192 -17.04 21.46 0.52
CA ALA A 192 -18.47 21.14 0.48
C ALA A 192 -18.76 19.84 -0.31
N ALA A 193 -17.98 19.54 -1.34
CA ALA A 193 -18.06 18.27 -2.07
C ALA A 193 -17.67 17.09 -1.18
N ILE A 194 -16.63 17.22 -0.35
CA ILE A 194 -16.27 16.23 0.67
C ILE A 194 -17.41 16.04 1.68
N GLU A 195 -17.99 17.12 2.21
CA GLU A 195 -19.10 17.04 3.18
C GLU A 195 -20.34 16.37 2.57
N THR A 196 -20.59 16.61 1.27
CA THR A 196 -21.67 15.94 0.53
C THR A 196 -21.38 14.45 0.36
N ALA A 197 -20.16 14.09 -0.04
CA ALA A 197 -19.74 12.70 -0.17
C ALA A 197 -19.76 11.95 1.17
N ASP A 198 -19.37 12.60 2.27
CA ASP A 198 -19.48 12.04 3.62
C ASP A 198 -20.93 11.70 3.98
N ALA A 199 -21.87 12.60 3.69
CA ALA A 199 -23.29 12.34 3.91
C ALA A 199 -23.81 11.14 3.07
N GLN A 200 -23.30 10.99 1.85
CA GLN A 200 -23.61 9.85 0.97
C GLN A 200 -23.00 8.54 1.50
N VAL A 201 -21.75 8.59 1.98
CA VAL A 201 -21.12 7.47 2.71
C VAL A 201 -21.97 7.10 3.92
N GLY A 202 -22.46 8.07 4.69
CA GLY A 202 -23.38 7.84 5.80
C GLY A 202 -24.64 7.07 5.41
N GLN A 203 -25.25 7.41 4.27
CA GLN A 203 -26.42 6.69 3.76
C GLN A 203 -26.09 5.23 3.36
N ILE A 204 -24.94 5.02 2.70
CA ILE A 204 -24.46 3.69 2.30
C ILE A 204 -24.18 2.82 3.54
N LEU A 205 -23.50 3.38 4.55
CA LEU A 205 -23.22 2.70 5.82
C LEU A 205 -24.50 2.38 6.61
N ALA A 206 -25.48 3.29 6.59
CA ALA A 206 -26.80 3.05 7.19
C ALA A 206 -27.53 1.91 6.48
N ALA A 207 -27.41 1.78 5.15
CA ALA A 207 -27.97 0.67 4.40
C ALA A 207 -27.36 -0.67 4.84
N VAL A 208 -26.01 -0.75 4.96
CA VAL A 208 -25.29 -1.93 5.45
C VAL A 208 -25.75 -2.31 6.86
N THR A 209 -25.71 -1.37 7.80
CA THR A 209 -26.01 -1.65 9.22
C THR A 209 -27.50 -1.89 9.48
N GLY A 210 -28.38 -1.41 8.58
CA GLY A 210 -29.82 -1.61 8.65
C GLY A 210 -30.33 -2.94 8.10
N ARG A 211 -29.45 -3.76 7.48
CA ARG A 211 -29.82 -5.08 6.97
C ARG A 211 -30.30 -5.99 8.10
N SER A 212 -31.39 -6.73 7.87
CA SER A 212 -31.89 -7.72 8.83
C SER A 212 -30.88 -8.85 9.09
N THR A 213 -29.98 -9.10 8.13
CA THR A 213 -28.90 -10.09 8.18
C THR A 213 -27.58 -9.54 8.74
N TYR A 214 -27.48 -8.24 9.06
CA TYR A 214 -26.21 -7.60 9.45
C TYR A 214 -25.50 -8.31 10.62
N ALA A 215 -26.26 -8.80 11.61
CA ALA A 215 -25.70 -9.53 12.76
C ALA A 215 -25.00 -10.85 12.38
N SER A 216 -25.38 -11.46 11.26
CA SER A 216 -24.77 -12.68 10.71
C SER A 216 -23.71 -12.41 9.64
N GLU A 217 -23.43 -11.15 9.29
CA GLU A 217 -22.51 -10.76 8.23
C GLU A 217 -21.24 -10.17 8.82
N ASP A 218 -20.06 -10.46 8.28
CA ASP A 218 -18.78 -9.84 8.66
C ASP A 218 -18.31 -8.90 7.54
N TRP A 219 -18.63 -7.61 7.68
CA TRP A 219 -18.31 -6.60 6.67
C TRP A 219 -16.88 -6.08 6.83
N LEU A 220 -16.11 -6.10 5.74
CA LEU A 220 -14.94 -5.24 5.55
C LEU A 220 -15.34 -4.05 4.68
N ILE A 221 -15.30 -2.86 5.28
CA ILE A 221 -15.59 -1.60 4.60
C ILE A 221 -14.27 -0.89 4.35
N MET A 222 -14.03 -0.46 3.12
CA MET A 222 -12.84 0.25 2.67
C MET A 222 -13.23 1.50 1.90
N VAL A 223 -12.62 2.64 2.23
CA VAL A 223 -12.79 3.92 1.54
C VAL A 223 -11.43 4.40 1.05
N THR A 224 -11.35 4.81 -0.21
CA THR A 224 -10.09 5.22 -0.86
C THR A 224 -10.32 6.31 -1.90
N ALA A 225 -9.22 6.81 -2.47
CA ALA A 225 -9.19 7.65 -3.65
C ALA A 225 -8.17 7.08 -4.64
N ASP A 226 -8.35 7.39 -5.91
CA ASP A 226 -7.51 6.96 -7.02
C ASP A 226 -6.36 7.94 -7.32
N HIS A 227 -6.52 9.21 -6.98
CA HIS A 227 -5.50 10.28 -6.99
C HIS A 227 -5.89 11.44 -6.08
N GLY A 228 -5.04 12.46 -6.02
CA GLY A 228 -5.33 13.74 -5.36
C GLY A 228 -5.44 14.90 -6.35
N HIS A 229 -5.34 16.12 -5.82
CA HIS A 229 -5.48 17.36 -6.59
C HIS A 229 -4.52 18.44 -6.09
N THR A 230 -4.13 19.37 -6.96
CA THR A 230 -3.45 20.59 -6.51
C THR A 230 -4.43 21.54 -5.79
N ASP A 231 -3.89 22.41 -4.95
CA ASP A 231 -4.67 23.44 -4.24
C ASP A 231 -5.45 24.37 -5.18
N THR A 232 -4.86 24.68 -6.35
CA THR A 232 -5.47 25.52 -7.40
C THR A 232 -6.35 24.74 -8.38
N GLY A 233 -6.34 23.40 -8.31
CA GLY A 233 -7.13 22.51 -9.16
C GLY A 233 -6.33 21.81 -10.25
N GLY A 234 -6.92 20.72 -10.74
CA GLY A 234 -6.26 19.80 -11.67
C GLY A 234 -5.39 18.75 -10.99
N HIS A 235 -5.06 17.73 -11.76
CA HIS A 235 -4.24 16.58 -11.40
C HIS A 235 -3.60 16.00 -12.68
N GLY A 236 -2.85 14.90 -12.57
CA GLY A 236 -2.13 14.27 -13.68
C GLY A 236 -0.62 14.54 -13.67
N GLY A 237 -0.16 15.47 -12.84
CA GLY A 237 1.24 15.78 -12.63
C GLY A 237 1.92 14.93 -11.55
N ASN A 238 3.03 15.46 -11.05
CA ASN A 238 3.91 14.80 -10.08
C ASN A 238 3.99 15.57 -8.75
N SER A 239 3.11 16.54 -8.50
CA SER A 239 3.16 17.22 -7.20
C SER A 239 2.74 16.26 -6.06
N ASP A 240 3.22 16.50 -4.84
CA ASP A 240 2.87 15.66 -3.69
C ASP A 240 1.35 15.56 -3.49
N PRO A 241 0.55 16.66 -3.54
CA PRO A 241 -0.89 16.50 -3.35
C PRO A 241 -1.56 15.74 -4.50
N GLU A 242 -1.09 15.81 -5.75
CA GLU A 242 -1.63 14.97 -6.84
C GLU A 242 -1.36 13.47 -6.62
N ARG A 243 -0.23 13.14 -6.01
CA ARG A 243 0.17 11.76 -5.72
C ARG A 243 -0.43 11.19 -4.43
N GLN A 244 -1.00 12.03 -3.57
CA GLN A 244 -1.57 11.57 -2.31
C GLN A 244 -2.85 10.74 -2.54
N THR A 245 -2.94 9.62 -1.84
CA THR A 245 -4.11 8.76 -1.73
C THR A 245 -4.17 8.18 -0.31
N PHE A 246 -5.19 7.39 0.00
CA PHE A 246 -5.37 6.80 1.32
C PHE A 246 -6.21 5.52 1.30
N LEU A 247 -6.19 4.83 2.43
CA LEU A 247 -7.18 3.82 2.80
C LEU A 247 -7.73 4.16 4.19
N ILE A 248 -9.05 4.25 4.29
CA ILE A 248 -9.79 4.15 5.55
C ILE A 248 -10.48 2.79 5.54
N ALA A 249 -10.24 1.93 6.52
CA ALA A 249 -10.81 0.59 6.55
C ALA A 249 -11.37 0.22 7.93
N LYS A 250 -12.53 -0.44 7.97
CA LYS A 250 -13.17 -0.90 9.21
C LYS A 250 -13.83 -2.26 8.98
N GLY A 251 -13.67 -3.16 9.95
CA GLY A 251 -14.23 -4.51 9.91
C GLY A 251 -13.18 -5.61 9.97
N GLY A 252 -13.64 -6.87 9.94
CA GLY A 252 -12.76 -8.03 10.10
C GLY A 252 -11.92 -7.97 11.38
N THR A 253 -10.60 -8.14 11.26
CA THR A 253 -9.63 -8.13 12.37
C THR A 253 -8.95 -6.77 12.59
N ILE A 254 -9.45 -5.70 11.97
CA ILE A 254 -8.83 -4.37 12.05
C ILE A 254 -9.00 -3.79 13.46
N ALA A 255 -7.89 -3.36 14.05
CA ALA A 255 -7.90 -2.65 15.33
C ALA A 255 -8.35 -1.19 15.13
N ALA A 256 -9.27 -0.73 15.98
CA ALA A 256 -9.83 0.62 15.93
C ALA A 256 -8.80 1.70 16.28
N GLY A 257 -8.92 2.87 15.64
CA GLY A 257 -8.08 4.04 15.84
C GLY A 257 -6.62 3.86 15.40
N THR A 258 -6.32 2.87 14.56
CA THR A 258 -4.94 2.58 14.16
C THR A 258 -4.52 3.36 12.93
N THR A 259 -3.24 3.73 12.88
CA THR A 259 -2.61 4.31 11.68
C THR A 259 -1.59 3.34 11.11
N ARG A 260 -1.58 3.16 9.79
CA ARG A 260 -0.58 2.36 9.07
C ARG A 260 0.12 3.17 7.99
N TYR A 261 1.32 2.71 7.65
CA TYR A 261 2.23 3.37 6.70
C TYR A 261 2.75 2.42 5.62
N ASP A 262 2.37 1.16 5.70
CA ASP A 262 2.79 0.09 4.80
C ASP A 262 1.76 -0.20 3.69
N ILE A 263 0.58 0.43 3.76
CA ILE A 263 -0.54 0.22 2.83
C ILE A 263 -0.28 0.94 1.49
N LYS A 264 -0.55 0.23 0.40
CA LYS A 264 -0.51 0.72 -0.98
C LYS A 264 -1.84 0.43 -1.68
N MET A 265 -2.18 1.20 -2.72
CA MET A 265 -3.46 1.07 -3.42
C MET A 265 -3.79 -0.34 -3.94
N PRO A 266 -2.84 -1.11 -4.49
CA PRO A 266 -3.07 -2.51 -4.86
C PRO A 266 -3.62 -3.40 -3.74
N ASP A 267 -3.40 -3.04 -2.47
CA ASP A 267 -3.82 -3.83 -1.31
C ASP A 267 -5.34 -3.93 -1.18
N ILE A 268 -6.10 -3.00 -1.78
CA ILE A 268 -7.56 -2.96 -1.66
C ILE A 268 -8.18 -4.20 -2.30
N ALA A 269 -7.81 -4.50 -3.55
CA ALA A 269 -8.22 -5.72 -4.25
C ALA A 269 -7.79 -7.00 -3.49
N ALA A 270 -6.53 -7.05 -3.02
CA ALA A 270 -6.03 -8.21 -2.29
C ALA A 270 -6.76 -8.41 -0.95
N SER A 271 -7.06 -7.33 -0.24
CA SER A 271 -7.77 -7.35 1.04
C SER A 271 -9.23 -7.76 0.88
N ALA A 272 -9.89 -7.29 -0.18
CA ALA A 272 -11.25 -7.70 -0.53
C ALA A 272 -11.34 -9.22 -0.77
N LEU A 273 -10.46 -9.74 -1.65
CA LEU A 273 -10.41 -11.18 -1.96
C LEU A 273 -10.12 -12.03 -0.73
N ALA A 274 -9.10 -11.65 0.06
CA ALA A 274 -8.75 -12.37 1.28
C ALA A 274 -9.90 -12.37 2.31
N HIS A 275 -10.62 -11.25 2.46
CA HIS A 275 -11.77 -11.15 3.37
C HIS A 275 -12.90 -12.08 2.95
N LEU A 276 -13.17 -12.19 1.65
CA LEU A 276 -14.14 -13.15 1.09
C LEU A 276 -13.67 -14.61 1.18
N GLY A 277 -12.55 -14.87 1.85
CA GLY A 277 -11.96 -16.20 2.01
C GLY A 277 -11.43 -16.79 0.72
N ILE A 278 -11.01 -15.93 -0.23
CA ILE A 278 -10.35 -16.34 -1.47
C ILE A 278 -8.85 -16.24 -1.24
N ALA A 279 -8.15 -17.37 -1.39
CA ALA A 279 -6.70 -17.39 -1.27
C ALA A 279 -6.07 -16.61 -2.44
N ILE A 280 -5.10 -15.75 -2.14
CA ILE A 280 -4.34 -15.03 -3.16
C ILE A 280 -3.39 -16.02 -3.83
N ASP A 281 -3.68 -16.34 -5.10
CA ASP A 281 -2.80 -17.18 -5.91
C ASP A 281 -1.57 -16.38 -6.35
N SER A 282 -0.38 -16.90 -6.05
CA SER A 282 0.89 -16.33 -6.51
C SER A 282 0.99 -16.17 -8.02
N ALA A 283 0.29 -17.01 -8.80
CA ALA A 283 0.24 -16.93 -10.26
C ALA A 283 -0.48 -15.68 -10.78
N TRP A 284 -1.30 -15.02 -9.96
CA TRP A 284 -1.95 -13.77 -10.33
C TRP A 284 -0.98 -12.59 -10.38
N GLY A 285 0.22 -12.74 -9.81
CA GLY A 285 1.23 -11.69 -9.83
C GLY A 285 0.79 -10.38 -9.19
N LEU A 286 -0.10 -10.40 -8.20
CA LEU A 286 -0.58 -9.19 -7.52
C LEU A 286 0.57 -8.45 -6.83
N ASP A 287 0.53 -7.12 -6.87
CA ASP A 287 1.40 -6.26 -6.06
C ASP A 287 0.78 -5.98 -4.68
N GLY A 288 -0.55 -6.10 -4.60
CA GLY A 288 -1.34 -5.95 -3.39
C GLY A 288 -1.09 -7.06 -2.37
N ARG A 289 -1.07 -6.67 -1.10
CA ARG A 289 -1.01 -7.56 0.05
C ARG A 289 -2.27 -7.35 0.90
N PRO A 290 -2.96 -8.42 1.35
CA PRO A 290 -4.11 -8.27 2.23
C PRO A 290 -3.73 -7.50 3.51
N LEU A 291 -4.44 -6.42 3.82
CA LEU A 291 -4.20 -5.61 5.01
C LEU A 291 -4.36 -6.44 6.30
N GLN A 292 -5.15 -7.51 6.26
CA GLN A 292 -5.37 -8.42 7.38
C GLN A 292 -4.10 -9.21 7.75
N THR A 293 -3.13 -9.31 6.83
CA THR A 293 -1.87 -10.03 7.04
C THR A 293 -0.68 -9.08 6.78
N PRO A 294 -0.39 -8.16 7.72
CA PRO A 294 0.78 -7.29 7.59
C PRO A 294 2.06 -8.12 7.49
N VAL A 295 2.97 -7.69 6.63
CA VAL A 295 4.30 -8.32 6.47
C VAL A 295 5.34 -7.25 6.76
N PRO A 296 5.62 -6.96 8.05
CA PRO A 296 6.61 -5.97 8.42
C PRO A 296 8.03 -6.50 8.18
N ASP A 297 8.97 -5.59 7.99
CA ASP A 297 10.39 -5.91 7.98
C ASP A 297 11.19 -5.11 9.02
N ALA A 298 12.52 -5.30 9.02
CA ALA A 298 13.39 -4.70 10.02
C ALA A 298 13.43 -3.17 9.91
N PHE A 299 13.32 -2.60 8.71
CA PHE A 299 13.40 -1.16 8.48
C PHE A 299 12.19 -0.44 9.06
N ASP A 300 11.01 -1.07 9.04
CA ASP A 300 9.77 -0.54 9.61
C ASP A 300 9.88 -0.11 11.08
N THR A 301 10.73 -0.80 11.84
CA THR A 301 10.98 -0.51 13.26
C THR A 301 11.62 0.86 13.50
N LEU A 302 12.17 1.47 12.45
CA LEU A 302 12.84 2.76 12.51
C LEU A 302 11.91 3.96 12.42
N ARG A 303 10.63 3.78 12.03
CA ARG A 303 9.70 4.91 11.87
C ARG A 303 9.65 5.87 13.08
N PRO A 304 9.66 5.40 14.35
CA PRO A 304 9.69 6.29 15.52
C PRO A 304 11.00 7.06 15.71
N GLN A 305 12.06 6.71 14.98
CA GLN A 305 13.40 7.29 15.08
C GLN A 305 13.72 8.27 13.94
N LEU A 306 12.78 8.49 13.01
CA LEU A 306 12.98 9.36 11.86
C LEU A 306 13.05 10.83 12.31
N ALA A 307 14.02 11.56 11.75
CA ALA A 307 14.25 12.97 12.00
C ALA A 307 13.70 13.84 10.87
N ALA A 308 13.54 15.13 11.15
CA ALA A 308 13.23 16.15 10.15
C ALA A 308 14.49 16.50 9.33
N ALA A 309 14.29 17.08 8.15
CA ALA A 309 15.36 17.55 7.28
C ALA A 309 16.36 18.47 8.01
N VAL A 310 17.63 18.35 7.64
CA VAL A 310 18.77 19.11 8.12
C VAL A 310 19.27 20.05 7.03
N ASP A 311 19.55 19.51 5.84
CA ASP A 311 20.11 20.27 4.71
C ASP A 311 19.11 20.46 3.57
N GLU A 312 18.17 19.51 3.40
CA GLU A 312 17.18 19.55 2.33
C GLU A 312 16.18 20.70 2.49
N THR A 313 15.98 21.45 1.41
CA THR A 313 15.07 22.62 1.40
C THR A 313 13.76 22.36 0.68
N GLY A 314 13.69 21.32 -0.16
CA GLY A 314 12.45 20.88 -0.83
C GLY A 314 11.46 20.15 0.08
N ILE A 315 11.94 19.66 1.23
CA ILE A 315 11.16 18.86 2.17
C ILE A 315 10.30 19.78 3.08
N PRO A 316 8.98 19.54 3.17
CA PRO A 316 8.10 20.34 4.03
C PRO A 316 8.57 20.40 5.48
N ALA A 317 8.53 21.60 6.07
CA ALA A 317 8.89 21.81 7.47
C ALA A 317 8.03 20.94 8.40
N GLY A 318 8.69 20.15 9.26
CA GLY A 318 8.02 19.24 10.20
C GLY A 318 7.76 17.84 9.66
N LEU A 319 7.99 17.59 8.37
CA LEU A 319 8.01 16.22 7.85
C LEU A 319 9.27 15.51 8.37
N THR A 320 9.06 14.48 9.19
CA THR A 320 10.14 13.57 9.58
C THR A 320 10.20 12.40 8.62
N GLY A 321 11.40 11.95 8.28
CA GLY A 321 11.49 10.88 7.31
C GLY A 321 12.86 10.35 6.96
N PHE A 322 13.92 10.63 7.73
CA PHE A 322 15.17 9.90 7.56
C PHE A 322 15.86 9.57 8.89
N THR A 323 16.68 8.51 8.88
CA THR A 323 17.67 8.21 9.93
C THR A 323 18.87 7.50 9.33
N HIS A 324 20.05 7.72 9.93
CA HIS A 324 21.28 6.95 9.64
C HIS A 324 21.47 5.78 10.59
N THR A 325 20.58 5.62 11.58
CA THR A 325 20.65 4.51 12.53
C THR A 325 20.05 3.27 11.87
N PRO A 326 20.86 2.22 11.59
CA PRO A 326 20.32 0.98 11.07
C PRO A 326 19.51 0.24 12.14
N PRO A 327 18.54 -0.62 11.74
CA PRO A 327 17.81 -1.41 12.72
C PRO A 327 18.72 -2.46 13.37
N ASP A 328 18.22 -3.09 14.43
CA ASP A 328 19.00 -4.05 15.22
C ASP A 328 19.71 -5.11 14.36
N GLY A 329 21.02 -5.23 14.56
CA GLY A 329 21.89 -6.20 13.90
C GLY A 329 22.33 -5.82 12.47
N TRP A 330 21.78 -4.77 11.88
CA TRP A 330 22.24 -4.19 10.62
C TRP A 330 23.36 -3.18 10.86
N SER A 331 24.16 -2.91 9.83
CA SER A 331 25.19 -1.87 9.86
C SER A 331 25.36 -1.19 8.51
N VAL A 332 25.81 0.06 8.52
CA VAL A 332 26.21 0.81 7.33
C VAL A 332 27.72 1.05 7.39
N GLU A 333 28.43 0.59 6.36
CA GLU A 333 29.87 0.74 6.22
C GLU A 333 30.18 1.88 5.23
N ASN A 334 30.69 3.00 5.76
CA ASN A 334 31.03 4.22 4.99
C ASN A 334 32.55 4.46 4.92
N GLY A 335 33.39 3.46 5.24
CA GLY A 335 34.85 3.64 5.35
C GLY A 335 35.55 4.05 4.05
N ALA A 336 34.95 3.73 2.89
CA ALA A 336 35.43 4.14 1.57
C ALA A 336 34.70 5.38 1.02
N MET A 337 33.69 5.88 1.73
CA MET A 337 32.87 7.01 1.31
C MET A 337 33.63 8.32 1.43
N GLY A 338 33.35 9.23 0.50
CA GLY A 338 33.69 10.63 0.59
C GLY A 338 33.21 11.34 1.86
N ALA A 339 33.77 12.51 2.14
CA ALA A 339 33.37 13.36 3.26
C ALA A 339 32.41 14.47 2.80
N GLY A 340 31.62 15.02 3.72
CA GLY A 340 30.64 16.08 3.41
C GLY A 340 29.39 15.55 2.72
N GLY A 341 28.80 16.39 1.86
CA GLY A 341 27.54 16.15 1.15
C GLY A 341 26.30 16.39 2.01
N MET A 342 25.11 16.21 1.41
CA MET A 342 23.82 16.38 2.10
C MET A 342 23.71 15.42 3.28
N THR A 343 23.34 15.95 4.44
CA THR A 343 23.29 15.19 5.69
C THR A 343 22.34 14.01 5.58
N GLU A 344 21.18 14.19 4.98
CA GLU A 344 20.10 13.22 4.80
C GLU A 344 20.55 11.98 4.03
N TRP A 345 21.46 12.16 3.07
CA TRP A 345 21.82 11.16 2.07
C TRP A 345 23.27 10.67 2.21
N ARG A 346 23.87 10.85 3.40
CA ARG A 346 25.23 10.41 3.67
C ARG A 346 25.34 8.88 3.90
N GLY A 347 25.47 8.15 2.81
CA GLY A 347 25.58 6.69 2.79
C GLY A 347 24.20 6.06 2.65
N TRP A 348 24.06 4.82 3.10
CA TRP A 348 22.72 4.23 3.23
C TRP A 348 21.93 4.91 4.34
N SER A 349 20.83 5.55 3.97
CA SER A 349 19.85 6.16 4.86
C SER A 349 18.57 5.33 4.87
N PHE A 350 17.84 5.36 5.98
CA PHE A 350 16.52 4.74 6.09
C PHE A 350 15.46 5.84 6.03
N THR A 351 14.55 5.77 5.08
CA THR A 351 13.64 6.86 4.76
C THR A 351 12.25 6.37 4.35
N THR A 352 11.35 7.30 4.10
CA THR A 352 9.96 7.06 3.73
C THR A 352 9.64 7.73 2.39
N ASP A 353 8.57 7.27 1.73
CA ASP A 353 8.16 7.77 0.41
C ASP A 353 7.85 9.28 0.46
N GLU A 354 7.17 9.75 1.52
CA GLU A 354 6.92 11.17 1.79
C GLU A 354 8.16 12.04 1.75
N PHE A 355 9.23 11.56 2.35
CA PHE A 355 10.39 12.37 2.62
C PHE A 355 11.34 12.32 1.44
N TRP A 356 11.61 11.12 0.94
CA TRP A 356 12.55 10.92 -0.15
C TRP A 356 12.06 11.51 -1.47
N THR A 357 10.77 11.34 -1.80
CA THR A 357 10.24 11.96 -3.03
C THR A 357 10.05 13.47 -2.92
N ALA A 358 10.10 14.03 -1.70
CA ALA A 358 10.05 15.48 -1.49
C ALA A 358 11.44 16.14 -1.55
N ALA A 359 12.54 15.38 -1.51
CA ALA A 359 13.89 15.90 -1.68
C ALA A 359 14.04 16.53 -3.08
N GLU A 360 13.78 15.73 -4.12
CA GLU A 360 13.72 16.20 -5.51
C GLU A 360 12.74 15.36 -6.32
N ARG A 361 11.82 16.04 -7.01
CA ARG A 361 10.73 15.41 -7.80
C ARG A 361 11.07 15.33 -9.28
N GLY A 362 10.54 14.33 -9.96
CA GLY A 362 10.63 14.20 -11.41
C GLY A 362 11.89 13.47 -11.89
N GLN A 363 12.67 12.94 -10.95
CA GLN A 363 13.80 12.05 -11.22
C GLN A 363 13.48 10.58 -10.89
N GLN A 364 12.19 10.22 -10.92
CA GLN A 364 11.69 8.85 -10.82
C GLN A 364 11.84 8.20 -9.44
N ARG A 365 12.10 8.97 -8.39
CA ARG A 365 12.01 8.49 -6.99
C ARG A 365 10.59 7.96 -6.70
N GLU A 366 9.60 8.58 -7.34
CA GLU A 366 8.17 8.25 -7.29
C GLU A 366 7.84 6.89 -7.90
N SER A 367 8.78 6.31 -8.66
CA SER A 367 8.63 4.97 -9.22
C SER A 367 8.91 3.86 -8.19
N ASN A 368 9.23 4.18 -6.93
CA ASN A 368 9.48 3.19 -5.86
C ASN A 368 8.18 2.62 -5.26
N ILE A 369 7.27 2.19 -6.13
CA ILE A 369 5.90 1.79 -5.83
C ILE A 369 5.75 0.52 -4.98
N ARG A 370 6.79 -0.31 -4.89
CA ARG A 370 6.73 -1.61 -4.17
C ARG A 370 7.39 -1.59 -2.80
N ALA A 371 8.17 -0.56 -2.48
CA ALA A 371 8.68 -0.36 -1.13
C ALA A 371 7.55 0.14 -0.21
N ARG A 372 7.60 -0.23 1.06
CA ARG A 372 6.52 0.05 2.01
C ARG A 372 7.09 0.66 3.27
N ASN A 373 6.33 1.58 3.88
CA ASN A 373 6.69 2.23 5.13
C ASN A 373 8.12 2.80 5.15
N VAL A 374 9.09 2.15 5.80
CA VAL A 374 10.49 2.62 5.84
C VAL A 374 11.35 1.70 4.99
N PHE A 375 12.14 2.27 4.09
CA PHE A 375 13.07 1.55 3.22
C PHE A 375 14.47 2.17 3.24
N ALA A 376 15.47 1.40 2.81
CA ALA A 376 16.84 1.88 2.71
C ALA A 376 17.10 2.52 1.33
N VAL A 377 17.81 3.65 1.32
CA VAL A 377 18.21 4.39 0.13
C VAL A 377 19.68 4.75 0.20
N ALA A 378 20.40 4.52 -0.89
CA ALA A 378 21.67 5.17 -1.17
C ALA A 378 21.45 6.16 -2.33
N ASP A 379 21.37 7.45 -2.01
CA ASP A 379 21.10 8.52 -2.97
C ASP A 379 22.39 9.31 -3.24
N GLY A 380 23.12 8.91 -4.28
CA GLY A 380 24.38 9.55 -4.65
C GLY A 380 24.17 10.90 -5.32
N ASP A 381 23.01 11.07 -5.93
CA ASP A 381 22.58 12.28 -6.60
C ASP A 381 22.32 13.40 -5.59
N GLU A 382 21.40 13.20 -4.65
CA GLU A 382 21.14 14.23 -3.64
C GLU A 382 22.36 14.47 -2.72
N TRP A 383 23.17 13.43 -2.44
CA TRP A 383 24.36 13.59 -1.61
C TRP A 383 25.34 14.64 -2.15
N VAL A 384 25.50 14.73 -3.47
CA VAL A 384 26.48 15.64 -4.08
C VAL A 384 26.04 17.10 -4.14
N ASP A 385 24.76 17.40 -3.87
CA ASP A 385 24.20 18.76 -3.95
C ASP A 385 24.71 19.70 -2.87
N LYS A 386 25.51 19.18 -1.94
CA LYS A 386 26.28 19.95 -0.97
C LYS A 386 27.77 19.67 -1.07
N ASN A 387 28.57 20.59 -0.53
CA ASN A 387 30.02 20.50 -0.55
C ASN A 387 30.51 19.16 0.02
N HIS A 388 31.23 18.41 -0.83
CA HIS A 388 31.72 17.08 -0.53
C HIS A 388 33.14 16.86 -1.10
N SER A 389 33.76 15.74 -0.77
CA SER A 389 35.01 15.27 -1.35
C SER A 389 34.99 13.76 -1.51
N GLY A 390 35.77 13.20 -2.45
CA GLY A 390 35.77 11.76 -2.73
C GLY A 390 34.54 11.32 -3.53
N THR A 391 34.19 10.04 -3.44
CA THR A 391 33.05 9.43 -4.17
C THR A 391 32.03 8.86 -3.19
N PHE A 392 30.79 8.70 -3.62
CA PHE A 392 29.83 7.92 -2.86
C PHE A 392 30.25 6.44 -2.90
N ASP A 393 30.46 5.82 -1.73
CA ASP A 393 30.76 4.39 -1.60
C ASP A 393 30.28 3.90 -0.23
N SER A 394 29.10 3.32 -0.21
CA SER A 394 28.44 2.88 1.02
C SER A 394 27.91 1.47 0.89
N THR A 395 28.06 0.68 1.96
CA THR A 395 27.58 -0.69 2.01
C THR A 395 26.62 -0.90 3.17
N LEU A 396 25.39 -1.30 2.86
CA LEU A 396 24.42 -1.78 3.86
C LEU A 396 24.65 -3.27 4.10
N VAL A 397 24.76 -3.68 5.36
CA VAL A 397 25.10 -5.04 5.77
C VAL A 397 24.01 -5.60 6.67
N SER A 398 23.50 -6.79 6.32
CA SER A 398 22.49 -7.49 7.11
C SER A 398 23.07 -8.12 8.39
N PRO A 399 22.20 -8.49 9.36
CA PRO A 399 22.51 -9.48 10.39
C PRO A 399 22.98 -10.80 9.75
N ALA A 400 23.62 -11.64 10.57
CA ALA A 400 23.92 -13.01 10.16
C ALA A 400 22.63 -13.84 10.20
N TRP A 401 22.26 -14.44 9.08
CA TRP A 401 21.17 -15.41 9.00
C TRP A 401 21.71 -16.83 8.99
N ALA A 402 21.02 -17.72 9.71
CA ALA A 402 21.36 -19.14 9.71
C ALA A 402 21.11 -19.74 8.32
N VAL A 403 22.04 -20.58 7.86
CA VAL A 403 21.93 -21.32 6.60
C VAL A 403 22.47 -22.74 6.79
N THR A 404 22.05 -23.64 5.89
CA THR A 404 22.51 -25.03 5.90
C THR A 404 23.56 -25.24 4.81
N GLY A 405 24.79 -25.59 5.20
CA GLY A 405 25.88 -25.86 4.28
C GLY A 405 25.52 -26.93 3.24
N GLY A 406 25.81 -26.66 1.97
CA GLY A 406 25.49 -27.56 0.86
C GLY A 406 24.04 -27.48 0.36
N SER A 407 23.19 -26.64 0.95
CA SER A 407 21.82 -26.41 0.47
C SER A 407 21.71 -25.20 -0.46
N THR A 408 20.48 -24.86 -0.86
CA THR A 408 20.16 -23.64 -1.60
C THR A 408 19.43 -22.68 -0.66
N ALA A 409 19.71 -21.39 -0.79
CA ALA A 409 18.93 -20.35 -0.16
C ALA A 409 18.44 -19.35 -1.21
N VAL A 410 17.29 -18.72 -0.99
CA VAL A 410 16.76 -17.68 -1.86
C VAL A 410 16.72 -16.37 -1.09
N LEU A 411 17.54 -15.43 -1.52
CA LEU A 411 17.53 -14.04 -1.10
C LEU A 411 16.44 -13.30 -1.87
N ARG A 412 15.53 -12.62 -1.16
CA ARG A 412 14.54 -11.71 -1.75
C ARG A 412 14.65 -10.32 -1.16
N TYR A 413 14.43 -9.32 -1.98
CA TYR A 413 14.34 -7.92 -1.56
C TYR A 413 13.60 -7.10 -2.63
N THR A 414 12.88 -6.08 -2.21
CA THR A 414 12.34 -5.06 -3.12
C THR A 414 13.47 -4.10 -3.50
N THR A 415 13.50 -3.66 -4.75
CA THR A 415 14.50 -2.72 -5.22
C THR A 415 13.99 -1.82 -6.35
N LEU A 416 14.43 -0.57 -6.35
CA LEU A 416 14.45 0.33 -7.50
C LEU A 416 15.89 0.81 -7.66
N TYR A 417 16.47 0.65 -8.84
CA TYR A 417 17.84 1.06 -9.12
C TYR A 417 17.88 1.90 -10.38
N ARG A 418 18.52 3.06 -10.28
CA ARG A 418 18.79 3.94 -11.40
C ARG A 418 20.28 4.23 -11.43
N GLN A 419 20.83 4.39 -12.62
CA GLN A 419 22.26 4.65 -12.74
C GLN A 419 22.63 5.42 -13.99
N GLU A 420 23.78 6.07 -13.88
CA GLU A 420 24.62 6.46 -15.02
C GLU A 420 26.03 5.91 -14.78
N ALA A 421 26.73 5.47 -15.82
CA ALA A 421 28.11 5.01 -15.65
C ALA A 421 28.98 6.15 -15.07
N PRO A 422 29.85 5.89 -14.06
CA PRO A 422 30.33 4.59 -13.62
C PRO A 422 29.61 3.99 -12.39
N GLN A 423 28.40 4.46 -12.07
CA GLN A 423 27.69 4.00 -10.88
C GLN A 423 27.40 2.51 -10.91
N ARG A 424 27.38 1.90 -9.71
CA ARG A 424 27.27 0.45 -9.59
C ARG A 424 26.60 0.04 -8.29
N GLY A 425 25.55 -0.76 -8.41
CA GLY A 425 24.95 -1.52 -7.30
C GLY A 425 25.47 -2.95 -7.30
N GLU A 426 25.94 -3.44 -6.16
CA GLU A 426 26.39 -4.82 -5.98
C GLU A 426 25.71 -5.47 -4.79
N VAL A 427 25.25 -6.71 -4.98
CA VAL A 427 24.86 -7.60 -3.88
C VAL A 427 25.92 -8.67 -3.71
N SER A 428 26.42 -8.81 -2.49
CA SER A 428 27.39 -9.84 -2.13
C SER A 428 27.02 -10.56 -0.84
N VAL A 429 27.59 -11.75 -0.64
CA VAL A 429 27.34 -12.60 0.52
C VAL A 429 28.65 -12.98 1.20
N SER A 430 28.73 -12.81 2.53
CA SER A 430 29.77 -13.45 3.33
C SER A 430 29.21 -14.69 4.02
N TRP A 431 29.91 -15.80 3.87
CA TRP A 431 29.64 -17.05 4.56
C TRP A 431 30.53 -17.14 5.81
N ASN A 432 29.95 -17.38 6.99
CA ASN A 432 30.69 -17.47 8.26
C ASN A 432 31.64 -16.29 8.53
N GLY A 433 31.27 -15.08 8.08
CA GLY A 433 32.11 -13.88 8.22
C GLY A 433 33.32 -13.82 7.27
N GLY A 434 33.47 -14.75 6.32
CA GLY A 434 34.53 -14.75 5.33
C GLY A 434 34.41 -13.62 4.30
N THR A 435 35.35 -13.58 3.34
CA THR A 435 35.37 -12.57 2.26
C THR A 435 34.04 -12.54 1.49
N PRO A 436 33.45 -11.35 1.25
CA PRO A 436 32.22 -11.23 0.47
C PRO A 436 32.41 -11.75 -0.96
N VAL A 437 31.42 -12.49 -1.45
CA VAL A 437 31.33 -12.97 -2.83
C VAL A 437 30.16 -12.28 -3.52
N THR A 438 30.41 -11.57 -4.62
CA THR A 438 29.35 -10.91 -5.40
C THR A 438 28.43 -11.95 -6.04
N VAL A 439 27.12 -11.78 -5.83
CA VAL A 439 26.07 -12.66 -6.37
C VAL A 439 25.17 -11.94 -7.36
N LYS A 440 25.18 -10.60 -7.35
CA LYS A 440 24.48 -9.76 -8.32
C LYS A 440 25.25 -8.46 -8.53
N THR A 441 25.31 -8.00 -9.77
CA THR A 441 25.73 -6.65 -10.13
C THR A 441 24.63 -6.01 -10.95
N TYR A 442 24.27 -4.79 -10.61
CA TYR A 442 23.40 -3.93 -11.39
C TYR A 442 24.26 -3.04 -12.28
N THR A 443 24.08 -3.17 -13.59
CA THR A 443 24.80 -2.40 -14.63
C THR A 443 23.86 -1.61 -15.53
N THR A 444 22.56 -1.69 -15.28
CA THR A 444 21.50 -0.98 -16.00
C THR A 444 20.40 -0.64 -15.01
N ASP A 445 19.57 0.34 -15.35
CA ASP A 445 18.36 0.66 -14.60
C ASP A 445 17.53 -0.61 -14.34
N THR A 446 16.99 -0.69 -13.13
CA THR A 446 16.06 -1.74 -12.72
C THR A 446 14.82 -1.07 -12.15
N PRO A 447 13.64 -1.27 -12.76
CA PRO A 447 12.39 -0.72 -12.25
C PRO A 447 12.05 -1.32 -10.88
N SER A 448 11.17 -0.65 -10.14
CA SER A 448 10.73 -1.14 -8.84
C SER A 448 10.20 -2.57 -8.95
N ARG A 449 10.82 -3.54 -8.27
CA ARG A 449 10.42 -4.96 -8.32
C ARG A 449 10.86 -5.70 -7.07
N VAL A 450 10.30 -6.89 -6.87
CA VAL A 450 10.89 -7.88 -5.96
C VAL A 450 11.94 -8.66 -6.72
N GLU A 451 13.21 -8.55 -6.32
CA GLU A 451 14.31 -9.36 -6.82
C GLU A 451 14.39 -10.68 -6.04
N ALA A 452 14.73 -11.77 -6.73
CA ALA A 452 15.04 -13.05 -6.11
C ALA A 452 16.38 -13.57 -6.64
N VAL A 453 17.33 -13.82 -5.73
CA VAL A 453 18.66 -14.36 -6.06
C VAL A 453 18.80 -15.73 -5.40
N THR A 454 19.02 -16.75 -6.23
CA THR A 454 19.29 -18.12 -5.76
C THR A 454 20.76 -18.24 -5.37
N LEU A 455 21.02 -18.58 -4.12
CA LEU A 455 22.35 -18.72 -3.52
C LEU A 455 22.67 -20.19 -3.31
N ARG A 456 23.85 -20.62 -3.79
CA ARG A 456 24.42 -21.93 -3.44
C ARG A 456 25.20 -21.77 -2.14
N VAL A 457 24.72 -22.41 -1.08
CA VAL A 457 25.35 -22.31 0.24
C VAL A 457 26.58 -23.22 0.26
N PRO A 458 27.82 -22.70 0.48
CA PRO A 458 29.01 -23.53 0.51
C PRO A 458 28.93 -24.62 1.58
N SER A 459 29.57 -25.77 1.33
CA SER A 459 29.68 -26.83 2.33
C SER A 459 30.34 -26.29 3.61
N GLY A 460 29.74 -26.55 4.77
CA GLY A 460 30.21 -26.04 6.07
C GLY A 460 29.82 -24.60 6.40
N ALA A 461 29.15 -23.86 5.51
CA ALA A 461 28.58 -22.57 5.88
C ALA A 461 27.38 -22.77 6.83
N THR A 462 27.36 -22.02 7.93
CA THR A 462 26.29 -22.03 8.92
C THR A 462 25.61 -20.67 9.05
N SER A 463 26.24 -19.62 8.51
CA SER A 463 25.70 -18.27 8.49
C SER A 463 26.00 -17.54 7.19
N ALA A 464 25.09 -16.63 6.82
CA ALA A 464 25.21 -15.73 5.68
C ALA A 464 24.93 -14.28 6.11
N ARG A 465 25.76 -13.34 5.64
CA ARG A 465 25.48 -11.89 5.69
C ARG A 465 25.38 -11.34 4.29
N ILE A 466 24.31 -10.62 4.01
CA ILE A 466 24.06 -9.97 2.71
C ILE A 466 24.59 -8.54 2.78
N ARG A 467 25.17 -8.08 1.68
CA ARG A 467 25.68 -6.71 1.53
C ARG A 467 25.13 -6.09 0.27
N PHE A 468 24.68 -4.85 0.39
CA PHE A 468 24.26 -4.00 -0.71
C PHE A 468 25.23 -2.83 -0.80
N ARG A 469 26.17 -2.89 -1.74
CA ARG A 469 27.16 -1.84 -1.96
C ARG A 469 26.74 -0.97 -3.12
N TYR A 470 26.66 0.33 -2.88
CA TYR A 470 26.45 1.33 -3.91
C TYR A 470 27.68 2.22 -4.04
N THR A 471 28.18 2.37 -5.27
CA THR A 471 29.26 3.31 -5.58
C THR A 471 28.81 4.26 -6.68
N GLY A 472 29.11 5.56 -6.55
CA GLY A 472 28.68 6.54 -7.54
C GLY A 472 28.98 8.01 -7.21
N GLY A 473 28.24 8.89 -7.89
CA GLY A 473 28.32 10.36 -7.80
C GLY A 473 27.01 11.01 -8.26
N ASN A 474 27.10 12.21 -8.84
CA ASN A 474 25.95 12.99 -9.34
C ASN A 474 25.13 12.22 -10.39
N ASN A 475 23.80 12.10 -10.19
CA ASN A 475 22.90 11.05 -10.73
C ASN A 475 23.34 9.64 -10.32
N TRP A 476 22.56 8.65 -9.90
CA TRP A 476 21.17 8.51 -9.46
C TRP A 476 21.17 7.85 -8.04
N PHE A 477 20.32 6.84 -7.79
CA PHE A 477 20.08 6.22 -6.49
C PHE A 477 19.83 4.71 -6.55
N TRP A 478 19.91 4.07 -5.38
CA TRP A 478 19.48 2.70 -5.18
C TRP A 478 18.59 2.55 -3.94
N THR A 479 17.42 1.94 -4.09
CA THR A 479 16.55 1.56 -2.97
C THR A 479 16.56 0.05 -2.72
N VAL A 480 16.45 -0.32 -1.44
CA VAL A 480 16.34 -1.70 -0.96
C VAL A 480 15.31 -1.76 0.17
N ASP A 481 14.42 -2.76 0.12
CA ASP A 481 13.38 -2.95 1.12
C ASP A 481 13.01 -4.44 1.29
N GLY A 482 12.38 -4.84 2.40
CA GLY A 482 11.85 -6.19 2.60
C GLY A 482 12.85 -7.34 2.44
N VAL A 483 14.09 -7.17 2.91
CA VAL A 483 15.16 -8.15 2.69
C VAL A 483 14.93 -9.42 3.52
N THR A 484 14.86 -10.57 2.84
CA THR A 484 14.66 -11.88 3.47
C THR A 484 15.59 -12.93 2.86
N LEU A 485 15.99 -13.90 3.68
CA LEU A 485 16.72 -15.09 3.22
C LEU A 485 15.97 -16.34 3.67
N SER A 486 15.42 -17.06 2.69
CA SER A 486 14.77 -18.35 2.93
C SER A 486 15.73 -19.48 2.57
N ALA A 487 16.15 -20.28 3.55
CA ALA A 487 16.93 -21.48 3.30
C ALA A 487 16.00 -22.65 2.95
N SER A 488 16.36 -23.42 1.93
CA SER A 488 15.72 -24.69 1.58
C SER A 488 16.45 -25.86 2.23
#